data_AF-A0A7J3W7L5-F1
#
_entry.id   AF-A0A7J3W7L5-F1
#
_cell.length_a   1.000
_cell.length_b   1.000
_cell.length_c   1.000
_cell.angle_alpha   90.00
_cell.angle_beta   90.00
_cell.angle_gamma   90.00
#
_symmetry.space_group_name_H-M   'P 1'
#
loop_
_entity.id
_entity.type
_entity.pdbx_description
1 polymer ?
#
loop_
_entity_poly.entity_id
_entity_poly.type
_entity_poly.pdbx_seq_one_letter_code
_entity_poly.pdbx_strand_id
1 'polypeptide(L)'
;MAKADKPLPMVRSSSGHFIPWNRQNIVNSLLRETKLATMFFDVRPMTEEEAKSIALEVEEKIRNMDLKFVSGPLIREIVNTVLLEKGSINPLYRIYRNIYTRVGTPVYDAYEIDIGRGFEAKENANLQPNAETSHKKKADKTSKEEYLLLMPIDLADAHLKGEIHIHDLEYFGTRPFCQDWDLRYFFYYGFMPDGMGIKTSVARAAQRAEVAVLHSVKVLAAAQTNFSGGEGFYNYLVFLAPYIRGLSYDSVKQLMQMMFYELTQIYVARGGQPVFSNIQITPGVPKLWEDVPIVARGRIGPDKYGEYEDEVRTLYKALNEVALQGDYWGKPFNFPKLENGIVPELFNSKYDEEWLLAHKVVAKFGTPYFDNMIPDYRGYGKGVSCYQCLPGDEPIVIKRGQYIKVLEISDVKPEDELLSCSLNSFRVGFSTPKSILVKPYVGYLYVIQLEGGRRIRVTEDHPIQISRSGKSITIPAREVKPGDEIPVILRFPRDIVKELEVDESILSTRARYRLPKRIPVTREFAEFLGLYLAEG
;
A
#
# COMPACT_ATOMS: atom_id res chain seq x y z
N MET A 1 -51.83 43.80 -18.82
CA MET A 1 -51.32 43.33 -20.13
C MET A 1 -50.72 41.95 -19.92
N ALA A 2 -51.34 40.90 -20.47
CA ALA A 2 -50.81 39.55 -20.42
C ALA A 2 -49.44 39.52 -21.13
N LYS A 3 -48.39 39.03 -20.44
CA LYS A 3 -47.10 38.73 -21.09
C LYS A 3 -47.40 37.68 -22.17
N ALA A 4 -47.33 38.07 -23.45
CA ALA A 4 -47.35 37.12 -24.54
C ALA A 4 -46.24 36.08 -24.30
N ASP A 5 -46.59 34.80 -24.39
CA ASP A 5 -45.69 33.71 -24.06
C ASP A 5 -44.53 33.69 -25.06
N LYS A 6 -43.37 34.20 -24.66
CA LYS A 6 -42.21 34.32 -25.54
C LYS A 6 -41.75 32.92 -25.97
N PRO A 7 -41.43 32.70 -27.26
CA PRO A 7 -40.97 31.39 -27.73
C PRO A 7 -39.64 31.02 -27.07
N LEU A 8 -39.45 29.74 -26.78
CA LEU A 8 -38.21 29.22 -26.21
C LEU A 8 -37.12 29.10 -27.28
N PRO A 9 -35.83 29.35 -26.94
CA PRO A 9 -34.73 29.28 -27.88
C PRO A 9 -34.45 27.84 -28.36
N MET A 10 -33.82 27.72 -29.53
CA MET A 10 -33.17 26.46 -29.93
C MET A 10 -31.97 26.18 -29.01
N VAL A 11 -31.67 24.90 -28.76
CA VAL A 11 -30.54 24.49 -27.92
C VAL A 11 -29.41 23.95 -28.78
N ARG A 12 -28.20 24.51 -28.63
CA ARG A 12 -26.97 23.91 -29.19
C ARG A 12 -26.47 22.82 -28.26
N SER A 13 -26.59 21.58 -28.68
CA SER A 13 -26.19 20.39 -27.91
C SER A 13 -24.67 20.28 -27.80
N SER A 14 -24.20 19.44 -26.88
CA SER A 14 -22.78 19.08 -26.76
C SER A 14 -22.23 18.35 -28.00
N SER A 15 -23.10 17.76 -28.82
CA SER A 15 -22.74 17.16 -30.12
C SER A 15 -22.68 18.18 -31.27
N GLY A 16 -22.86 19.47 -30.98
CA GLY A 16 -22.75 20.57 -31.95
C GLY A 16 -24.02 20.87 -32.76
N HIS A 17 -25.10 20.11 -32.57
CA HIS A 17 -26.35 20.23 -33.33
C HIS A 17 -27.36 21.14 -32.63
N PHE A 18 -28.26 21.77 -33.39
CA PHE A 18 -29.40 22.50 -32.84
C PHE A 18 -30.61 21.57 -32.67
N ILE A 19 -31.18 21.57 -31.47
CA ILE A 19 -32.38 20.81 -31.13
C ILE A 19 -33.45 21.74 -30.51
N PRO A 20 -34.75 21.40 -30.61
CA PRO A 20 -35.79 22.14 -29.92
C PRO A 20 -35.59 22.11 -28.40
N TRP A 21 -36.02 23.17 -27.72
CA TRP A 21 -36.03 23.20 -26.25
C TRP A 21 -36.86 22.04 -25.69
N ASN A 22 -36.30 21.34 -24.71
CA ASN A 22 -37.01 20.32 -23.95
C ASN A 22 -36.57 20.36 -22.48
N ARG A 23 -37.46 20.86 -21.62
CA ARG A 23 -37.26 20.93 -20.17
C ARG A 23 -36.94 19.58 -19.53
N GLN A 24 -37.46 18.48 -20.07
CA GLN A 24 -37.22 17.14 -19.55
C GLN A 24 -35.74 16.77 -19.57
N ASN A 25 -34.93 17.38 -20.46
CA ASN A 25 -33.48 17.17 -20.48
C ASN A 25 -32.80 17.67 -19.20
N ILE A 26 -33.29 18.78 -18.62
CA ILE A 26 -32.78 19.33 -17.36
C ILE A 26 -33.16 18.38 -16.21
N VAL A 27 -34.43 17.97 -16.16
CA VAL A 27 -34.94 17.03 -15.14
C VAL A 27 -34.12 15.73 -15.16
N ASN A 28 -33.94 15.12 -16.33
CA ASN A 28 -33.18 13.88 -16.49
C ASN A 28 -31.71 14.04 -16.08
N SER A 29 -31.08 15.17 -16.42
CA SER A 29 -29.69 15.45 -16.06
C SER A 29 -29.51 15.61 -14.55
N LEU A 30 -30.41 16.35 -13.88
CA LEU A 30 -30.41 16.52 -12.42
C LEU A 30 -30.60 15.19 -11.69
N LEU A 31 -31.60 14.39 -12.10
CA LEU A 31 -31.88 13.08 -11.49
C LEU A 31 -30.73 12.08 -11.69
N ARG A 32 -30.03 12.15 -12.83
CA ARG A 32 -28.90 11.27 -13.12
C ARG A 32 -27.67 11.66 -12.30
N GLU A 33 -27.28 12.94 -12.33
CA GLU A 33 -25.98 13.38 -11.81
C GLU A 33 -26.00 13.52 -10.28
N THR A 34 -27.11 13.93 -9.68
CA THR A 34 -27.22 14.04 -8.21
C THR A 34 -27.17 12.70 -7.48
N LYS A 35 -27.14 11.57 -8.17
CA LYS A 35 -26.80 10.26 -7.59
C LYS A 35 -25.43 10.24 -6.95
N LEU A 36 -24.50 11.08 -7.41
CA LEU A 36 -23.18 11.25 -6.79
C LEU A 36 -23.27 11.77 -5.35
N ALA A 37 -24.38 12.42 -4.96
CA ALA A 37 -24.56 12.93 -3.61
C ALA A 37 -24.58 11.81 -2.56
N THR A 38 -25.13 10.65 -2.93
CA THR A 38 -25.12 9.46 -2.07
C THR A 38 -23.73 8.83 -2.01
N MET A 39 -23.00 8.80 -3.12
CA MET A 39 -21.69 8.16 -3.18
C MET A 39 -20.60 8.93 -2.44
N PHE A 40 -20.61 10.27 -2.52
CA PHE A 40 -19.52 11.10 -2.01
C PHE A 40 -19.85 11.85 -0.71
N PHE A 41 -21.13 12.06 -0.41
CA PHE A 41 -21.57 12.89 0.72
C PHE A 41 -22.55 12.19 1.66
N ASP A 42 -22.92 10.93 1.39
CA ASP A 42 -23.92 10.17 2.15
C ASP A 42 -25.26 10.92 2.32
N VAL A 43 -25.68 11.66 1.29
CA VAL A 43 -26.97 12.35 1.26
C VAL A 43 -27.85 11.85 0.13
N ARG A 44 -29.17 12.02 0.28
CA ARG A 44 -30.14 11.58 -0.73
C ARG A 44 -29.93 12.30 -2.08
N PRO A 45 -30.20 11.63 -3.21
CA PRO A 45 -30.26 12.31 -4.50
C PRO A 45 -31.48 13.24 -4.59
N MET A 46 -31.51 14.05 -5.64
CA MET A 46 -32.64 14.93 -5.92
C MET A 46 -33.89 14.12 -6.28
N THR A 47 -35.05 14.54 -5.80
CA THR A 47 -36.35 13.95 -6.16
C THR A 47 -36.85 14.48 -7.50
N GLU A 48 -37.78 13.77 -8.13
CA GLU A 48 -38.38 14.20 -9.40
C GLU A 48 -39.15 15.53 -9.28
N GLU A 49 -39.80 15.76 -8.13
CA GLU A 49 -40.52 17.00 -7.85
C GLU A 49 -39.56 18.19 -7.75
N GLU A 50 -38.46 18.04 -7.02
CA GLU A 50 -37.40 19.06 -6.92
C GLU A 50 -36.78 19.37 -8.29
N ALA A 51 -36.46 18.32 -9.06
CA ALA A 51 -35.88 18.48 -10.40
C ALA A 51 -36.85 19.18 -11.37
N LYS A 52 -38.14 18.85 -11.33
CA LYS A 52 -39.19 19.53 -12.13
C LYS A 52 -39.34 20.99 -11.72
N SER A 53 -39.32 21.29 -10.42
CA SER A 53 -39.39 22.66 -9.91
C SER A 53 -38.20 23.50 -10.38
N ILE A 54 -36.97 22.98 -10.26
CA ILE A 54 -35.76 23.67 -10.75
C ILE A 54 -35.84 23.87 -12.27
N ALA A 55 -36.24 22.84 -13.02
CA ALA A 55 -36.30 22.92 -14.47
C ALA A 55 -37.35 23.94 -14.96
N LEU A 56 -38.46 24.11 -14.24
CA LEU A 56 -39.46 25.14 -14.52
C LEU A 56 -38.88 26.54 -14.29
N GLU A 57 -38.21 26.76 -13.17
CA GLU A 57 -37.59 28.04 -12.85
C GLU A 57 -36.51 28.42 -13.87
N VAL A 58 -35.68 27.46 -14.29
CA VAL A 58 -34.68 27.66 -15.34
C VAL A 58 -35.31 27.98 -16.69
N GLU A 59 -36.41 27.32 -17.05
CA GLU A 59 -37.16 27.60 -18.28
C GLU A 59 -37.73 29.02 -18.28
N GLU A 60 -38.28 29.49 -17.17
CA GLU A 60 -38.75 30.87 -17.02
C GLU A 60 -37.61 31.88 -17.15
N LYS A 61 -36.47 31.64 -16.49
CA LYS A 61 -35.28 32.50 -16.61
C LYS A 61 -34.81 32.59 -18.06
N ILE A 62 -34.72 31.47 -18.78
CA ILE A 62 -34.29 31.44 -20.19
C ILE A 62 -35.31 32.11 -21.11
N ARG A 63 -36.61 31.90 -20.89
CA ARG A 63 -37.69 32.56 -21.64
C ARG A 63 -37.60 34.07 -21.52
N ASN A 64 -37.23 34.58 -20.35
CA ASN A 64 -37.08 36.02 -20.09
C ASN A 64 -35.82 36.63 -20.75
N MET A 65 -34.80 35.82 -21.10
CA MET A 65 -33.58 36.30 -21.76
C MET A 65 -33.76 36.62 -23.26
N ASP A 66 -34.86 36.17 -23.89
CA ASP A 66 -35.21 36.48 -25.28
C ASP A 66 -34.10 36.14 -26.31
N LEU A 67 -33.49 34.96 -26.13
CA LEU A 67 -32.39 34.48 -26.96
C LEU A 67 -32.89 33.76 -28.20
N LYS A 68 -32.13 33.83 -29.31
CA LYS A 68 -32.39 33.00 -30.51
C LYS A 68 -32.00 31.54 -30.30
N PHE A 69 -30.90 31.32 -29.57
CA PHE A 69 -30.44 30.01 -29.18
C PHE A 69 -29.72 30.08 -27.83
N VAL A 70 -29.60 28.94 -27.16
CA VAL A 70 -28.86 28.77 -25.91
C VAL A 70 -27.96 27.53 -26.00
N SER A 71 -26.79 27.55 -25.39
CA SER A 71 -25.89 26.38 -25.38
C SER A 71 -26.16 25.50 -24.15
N GLY A 72 -25.92 24.19 -24.26
CA GLY A 72 -25.98 23.28 -23.11
C GLY A 72 -25.18 23.76 -21.88
N PRO A 73 -23.92 24.22 -22.05
CA PRO A 73 -23.16 24.83 -20.96
C PRO A 73 -23.85 26.03 -20.29
N LEU A 74 -24.43 26.94 -21.07
CA LEU A 74 -25.11 28.11 -20.50
C LEU A 74 -26.37 27.70 -19.73
N ILE A 75 -27.14 26.71 -20.22
CA ILE A 75 -28.27 26.14 -19.47
C ILE A 75 -27.78 25.62 -18.11
N ARG A 76 -26.65 24.89 -18.08
CA ARG A 76 -26.08 24.36 -16.85
C ARG A 76 -25.67 25.45 -15.85
N GLU A 77 -25.08 26.55 -16.32
CA GLU A 77 -24.77 27.69 -15.44
C GLU A 77 -26.02 28.34 -14.84
N ILE A 78 -27.11 28.42 -15.61
CA ILE A 78 -28.40 28.92 -15.10
C ILE A 78 -28.98 27.96 -14.06
N VAL A 79 -28.89 26.65 -14.29
CA VAL A 79 -29.27 25.63 -13.28
C VAL A 79 -28.44 25.79 -12.01
N ASN A 80 -27.11 25.94 -12.13
CA ASN A 80 -26.23 26.14 -10.97
C ASN A 80 -26.56 27.42 -10.19
N THR A 81 -27.00 28.48 -10.89
CA THR A 81 -27.48 29.71 -10.26
C THR A 81 -28.73 29.43 -9.40
N VAL A 82 -29.70 28.70 -9.94
CA VAL A 82 -30.92 28.30 -9.21
C VAL A 82 -30.59 27.39 -8.02
N LEU A 83 -29.68 26.43 -8.19
CA LEU A 83 -29.23 25.56 -7.09
C LEU A 83 -28.55 26.36 -5.98
N LEU A 84 -27.72 27.36 -6.34
CA LEU A 84 -27.06 28.23 -5.38
C LEU A 84 -28.05 29.12 -4.61
N GLU A 85 -29.03 29.70 -5.31
CA GLU A 85 -30.13 30.46 -4.70
C GLU A 85 -30.88 29.61 -3.66
N LYS A 86 -31.30 28.39 -4.03
CA LYS A 86 -31.94 27.44 -3.11
C LYS A 86 -31.00 26.99 -1.98
N GLY A 87 -29.69 26.93 -2.25
CA GLY A 87 -28.63 26.64 -1.28
C GLY A 87 -28.49 27.64 -0.15
N SER A 88 -29.08 28.83 -0.27
CA SER A 88 -29.17 29.82 0.81
C SER A 88 -30.23 29.47 1.85
N ILE A 89 -31.23 28.67 1.47
CA ILE A 89 -32.34 28.23 2.33
C ILE A 89 -32.08 26.80 2.83
N ASN A 90 -31.67 25.91 1.94
CA ASN A 90 -31.37 24.52 2.25
C ASN A 90 -29.95 24.15 1.81
N PRO A 91 -29.00 23.93 2.75
CA PRO A 91 -27.61 23.60 2.44
C PRO A 91 -27.41 22.40 1.52
N LEU A 92 -28.36 21.45 1.45
CA LEU A 92 -28.30 20.29 0.55
C LEU A 92 -28.15 20.72 -0.92
N TYR A 93 -28.74 21.84 -1.31
CA TYR A 93 -28.65 22.34 -2.69
C TYR A 93 -27.25 22.87 -3.04
N ARG A 94 -26.40 23.19 -2.04
CA ARG A 94 -24.98 23.49 -2.28
C ARG A 94 -24.21 22.26 -2.73
N ILE A 95 -24.50 21.09 -2.15
CA ILE A 95 -23.94 19.80 -2.58
C ILE A 95 -24.39 19.48 -4.00
N TYR A 96 -25.69 19.62 -4.29
CA TYR A 96 -26.20 19.42 -5.65
C TYR A 96 -25.57 20.38 -6.66
N ARG A 97 -25.34 21.64 -6.28
CA ARG A 97 -24.62 22.61 -7.12
C ARG A 97 -23.20 22.13 -7.40
N ASN A 98 -22.46 21.66 -6.39
CA ASN A 98 -21.08 21.18 -6.61
C ASN A 98 -21.04 20.00 -7.57
N ILE A 99 -21.92 19.02 -7.38
CA ILE A 99 -22.05 17.86 -8.27
C ILE A 99 -22.46 18.25 -9.70
N TYR A 100 -23.34 19.24 -9.84
CA TYR A 100 -23.83 19.70 -11.13
C TYR A 100 -22.91 20.72 -11.82
N THR A 101 -21.84 21.14 -11.15
CA THR A 101 -20.87 22.09 -11.69
C THR A 101 -20.10 21.46 -12.84
N ARG A 102 -19.91 22.22 -13.92
CA ARG A 102 -19.06 21.81 -15.03
C ARG A 102 -17.64 22.21 -14.71
N VAL A 103 -16.74 21.23 -14.65
CA VAL A 103 -15.29 21.47 -14.57
C VAL A 103 -14.69 21.74 -15.95
N GLY A 104 -13.66 22.58 -15.99
CA GLY A 104 -12.96 22.89 -17.23
C GLY A 104 -12.12 24.16 -17.12
N THR A 105 -11.62 24.61 -18.26
CA THR A 105 -10.78 25.82 -18.29
C THR A 105 -11.30 26.81 -19.34
N PRO A 106 -11.26 28.13 -19.07
CA PRO A 106 -11.48 29.15 -20.09
C PRO A 106 -10.57 28.94 -21.30
N VAL A 107 -11.03 29.37 -22.48
CA VAL A 107 -10.27 29.23 -23.74
C VAL A 107 -8.92 29.95 -23.67
N TYR A 108 -8.90 31.14 -23.06
CA TYR A 108 -7.67 31.90 -22.85
C TYR A 108 -6.65 31.12 -21.99
N ASP A 109 -7.09 30.61 -20.84
CA ASP A 109 -6.25 29.80 -19.96
C ASP A 109 -5.76 28.52 -20.62
N ALA A 110 -6.63 27.84 -21.40
CA ALA A 110 -6.23 26.66 -22.17
C ALA A 110 -5.09 26.98 -23.14
N TYR A 111 -5.18 28.12 -23.83
CA TYR A 111 -4.16 28.59 -24.74
C TYR A 111 -2.87 28.98 -24.02
N GLU A 112 -2.96 29.67 -22.88
CA GLU A 112 -1.78 29.98 -22.06
C GLU A 112 -1.07 28.70 -21.56
N ILE A 113 -1.81 27.64 -21.25
CA ILE A 113 -1.23 26.32 -20.94
C ILE A 113 -0.50 25.75 -22.17
N ASP A 114 -1.08 25.84 -23.38
CA ASP A 114 -0.47 25.30 -24.60
C ASP A 114 0.90 25.92 -24.92
N ILE A 115 1.05 27.22 -24.65
CA ILE A 115 2.30 27.95 -24.86
C ILE A 115 3.21 27.98 -23.62
N GLY A 116 2.88 27.20 -22.58
CA GLY A 116 3.72 27.00 -21.40
C GLY A 116 3.74 28.14 -20.38
N ARG A 117 2.79 29.09 -20.45
CA ARG A 117 2.70 30.25 -19.55
C ARG A 117 1.55 30.18 -18.54
N GLY A 118 0.61 29.26 -18.75
CA GLY A 118 -0.62 29.12 -17.97
C GLY A 118 -0.46 28.36 -16.66
N PHE A 119 -1.53 27.66 -16.29
CA PHE A 119 -1.66 26.91 -15.04
C PHE A 119 -0.41 26.09 -14.70
N GLU A 120 0.12 26.28 -13.49
CA GLU A 120 1.27 25.55 -12.94
C GLU A 120 2.51 25.54 -13.85
N ALA A 121 2.76 26.62 -14.60
CA ALA A 121 3.94 26.79 -15.44
C ALA A 121 5.27 26.56 -14.69
N LYS A 122 5.31 26.80 -13.37
CA LYS A 122 6.54 26.78 -12.55
C LYS A 122 6.52 25.78 -11.39
N GLU A 123 5.48 24.95 -11.25
CA GLU A 123 5.33 24.09 -10.06
C GLU A 123 6.18 22.81 -10.11
N ASN A 124 6.41 22.24 -11.30
CA ASN A 124 7.12 20.96 -11.43
C ASN A 124 8.36 21.09 -12.33
N ALA A 125 9.54 21.06 -11.70
CA ALA A 125 10.83 21.18 -12.38
C ALA A 125 11.20 19.95 -13.24
N ASN A 126 10.56 18.80 -13.05
CA ASN A 126 10.82 17.59 -13.83
C ASN A 126 10.03 17.57 -15.15
N LEU A 127 9.00 18.41 -15.30
CA LEU A 127 8.22 18.51 -16.53
C LEU A 127 8.87 19.46 -17.52
N GLN A 128 8.99 18.99 -18.76
CA GLN A 128 9.50 19.81 -19.87
C GLN A 128 8.35 20.45 -20.64
N PRO A 129 8.46 21.70 -21.11
CA PRO A 129 7.45 22.32 -21.96
C PRO A 129 7.32 21.56 -23.29
N ASN A 130 6.35 20.65 -23.35
CA ASN A 130 6.03 19.83 -24.52
C ASN A 130 4.50 19.64 -24.62
N ALA A 131 4.03 19.11 -25.75
CA ALA A 131 2.60 18.93 -26.00
C ALA A 131 1.91 18.02 -24.95
N GLU A 132 2.59 16.96 -24.49
CA GLU A 132 2.08 16.06 -23.45
C GLU A 132 2.00 16.74 -22.08
N THR A 133 2.93 17.64 -21.75
CA THR A 133 2.85 18.47 -20.54
C THR A 133 1.66 19.42 -20.61
N SER A 134 1.39 20.05 -21.76
CA SER A 134 0.22 20.93 -21.93
C SER A 134 -1.10 20.16 -21.80
N HIS A 135 -1.19 18.97 -22.40
CA HIS A 135 -2.34 18.06 -22.22
C HIS A 135 -2.51 17.62 -20.77
N LYS A 136 -1.41 17.20 -20.12
CA LYS A 136 -1.40 16.83 -18.70
C LYS A 136 -1.92 17.97 -17.83
N LYS A 137 -1.39 19.19 -17.98
CA LYS A 137 -1.80 20.34 -17.15
C LYS A 137 -3.27 20.71 -17.29
N LYS A 138 -3.84 20.58 -18.50
CA LYS A 138 -5.29 20.75 -18.72
C LYS A 138 -6.10 19.68 -17.99
N ALA A 139 -5.65 18.42 -18.04
CA ALA A 139 -6.28 17.32 -17.32
C ALA A 139 -6.15 17.52 -15.80
N ASP A 140 -4.95 17.84 -15.30
CA ASP A 140 -4.68 18.06 -13.87
C ASP A 140 -5.56 19.17 -13.30
N LYS A 141 -5.69 20.31 -13.99
CA LYS A 141 -6.58 21.41 -13.57
C LYS A 141 -8.03 20.94 -13.44
N THR A 142 -8.50 20.16 -14.43
CA THR A 142 -9.86 19.63 -14.45
C THR A 142 -10.09 18.63 -13.32
N SER A 143 -9.16 17.71 -13.10
CA SER A 143 -9.25 16.70 -12.03
C SER A 143 -9.15 17.32 -10.64
N LYS A 144 -8.29 18.33 -10.45
CA LYS A 144 -8.21 19.08 -9.18
C LYS A 144 -9.54 19.73 -8.83
N GLU A 145 -10.16 20.41 -9.80
CA GLU A 145 -11.47 21.03 -9.60
C GLU A 145 -12.57 19.99 -9.31
N GLU A 146 -12.57 18.87 -10.04
CA GLU A 146 -13.51 17.75 -9.81
C GLU A 146 -13.42 17.23 -8.38
N TYR A 147 -12.22 16.91 -7.90
CA TYR A 147 -12.05 16.36 -6.56
C TYR A 147 -12.39 17.36 -5.45
N LEU A 148 -12.11 18.65 -5.64
CA LEU A 148 -12.56 19.68 -4.69
C LEU A 148 -14.09 19.75 -4.60
N LEU A 149 -14.79 19.59 -5.73
CA LEU A 149 -16.25 19.59 -5.76
C LEU A 149 -16.87 18.32 -5.19
N LEU A 150 -16.14 17.19 -5.22
CA LEU A 150 -16.58 15.89 -4.68
C LEU A 150 -16.14 15.64 -3.23
N MET A 151 -15.39 16.55 -2.63
CA MET A 151 -14.92 16.47 -1.24
C MET A 151 -15.85 17.24 -0.30
N PRO A 152 -15.89 16.90 1.01
CA PRO A 152 -16.50 17.77 2.01
C PRO A 152 -16.04 19.23 1.88
N ILE A 153 -17.00 20.15 1.90
CA ILE A 153 -16.80 21.56 1.56
C ILE A 153 -15.76 22.21 2.48
N ASP A 154 -15.76 21.85 3.75
CA ASP A 154 -14.81 22.31 4.76
C ASP A 154 -13.37 21.88 4.46
N LEU A 155 -13.17 20.65 3.98
CA LEU A 155 -11.84 20.17 3.57
C LEU A 155 -11.37 20.85 2.28
N ALA A 156 -12.26 21.01 1.30
CA ALA A 156 -11.95 21.73 0.07
C ALA A 156 -11.59 23.20 0.36
N ASP A 157 -12.35 23.87 1.22
CA ASP A 157 -12.08 25.25 1.66
C ASP A 157 -10.74 25.35 2.42
N ALA A 158 -10.44 24.42 3.31
CA ALA A 158 -9.18 24.39 4.04
C ALA A 158 -7.99 24.25 3.09
N HIS A 159 -8.12 23.43 2.04
CA HIS A 159 -7.10 23.31 0.99
C HIS A 159 -6.94 24.61 0.19
N LEU A 160 -8.06 25.20 -0.26
CA LEU A 160 -8.07 26.43 -1.05
C LEU A 160 -7.55 27.65 -0.27
N LYS A 161 -7.73 27.66 1.06
CA LYS A 161 -7.19 28.70 1.96
C LYS A 161 -5.73 28.47 2.36
N GLY A 162 -5.17 27.29 2.06
CA GLY A 162 -3.82 26.90 2.47
C GLY A 162 -3.69 26.52 3.96
N GLU A 163 -4.81 26.22 4.63
CA GLU A 163 -4.80 25.67 6.01
C GLU A 163 -4.28 24.23 6.01
N ILE A 164 -4.59 23.49 4.95
CA ILE A 164 -4.03 22.16 4.65
C ILE A 164 -3.53 22.12 3.20
N HIS A 165 -2.68 21.15 2.90
CA HIS A 165 -2.28 20.85 1.53
C HIS A 165 -2.57 19.39 1.20
N ILE A 166 -3.37 19.17 0.16
CA ILE A 166 -3.68 17.84 -0.34
C ILE A 166 -2.71 17.55 -1.49
N HIS A 167 -1.74 16.69 -1.22
CA HIS A 167 -0.73 16.29 -2.19
C HIS A 167 -1.35 15.53 -3.37
N ASP A 168 -0.84 15.79 -4.57
CA ASP A 168 -1.26 15.16 -5.83
C ASP A 168 -2.79 15.12 -6.02
N LEU A 169 -3.45 16.24 -5.69
CA LEU A 169 -4.91 16.37 -5.71
C LEU A 169 -5.52 15.95 -7.07
N GLU A 170 -4.82 16.14 -8.18
CA GLU A 170 -5.26 15.68 -9.51
C GLU A 170 -5.46 14.16 -9.62
N TYR A 171 -4.88 13.37 -8.70
CA TYR A 171 -4.95 11.91 -8.68
C TYR A 171 -5.65 11.35 -7.44
N PHE A 172 -6.22 12.22 -6.59
CA PHE A 172 -6.69 11.88 -5.25
C PHE A 172 -7.57 10.62 -5.17
N GLY A 173 -8.51 10.46 -6.10
CA GLY A 173 -9.42 9.30 -6.14
C GLY A 173 -9.01 8.17 -7.08
N THR A 174 -7.87 8.26 -7.77
CA THR A 174 -7.51 7.32 -8.85
C THR A 174 -6.18 6.61 -8.67
N ARG A 175 -5.23 7.18 -7.91
CA ARG A 175 -3.88 6.61 -7.75
C ARG A 175 -3.45 6.63 -6.29
N PRO A 176 -2.82 5.56 -5.79
CA PRO A 176 -2.04 5.63 -4.55
C PRO A 176 -0.85 6.59 -4.72
N PHE A 177 -0.28 7.03 -3.59
CA PHE A 177 0.86 7.94 -3.60
C PHE A 177 2.14 7.27 -4.12
N CYS A 178 2.89 6.57 -3.28
CA CYS A 178 4.18 5.97 -3.64
C CYS A 178 4.23 4.48 -3.28
N GLN A 179 5.09 3.72 -3.95
CA GLN A 179 5.32 2.31 -3.65
C GLN A 179 6.78 1.90 -3.88
N ASP A 180 7.32 1.13 -2.94
CA ASP A 180 8.54 0.36 -3.14
C ASP A 180 8.20 -1.11 -3.40
N TRP A 181 8.89 -1.70 -4.37
CA TRP A 181 8.60 -3.02 -4.91
C TRP A 181 9.65 -4.04 -4.44
N ASP A 182 9.22 -5.30 -4.35
CA ASP A 182 10.12 -6.44 -4.18
C ASP A 182 10.48 -7.01 -5.56
N LEU A 183 11.73 -6.80 -5.98
CA LEU A 183 12.20 -7.20 -7.30
C LEU A 183 12.15 -8.72 -7.52
N ARG A 184 12.19 -9.51 -6.45
CA ARG A 184 12.11 -10.97 -6.49
C ARG A 184 10.79 -11.46 -7.09
N TYR A 185 9.70 -10.72 -6.87
CA TYR A 185 8.40 -11.03 -7.47
C TYR A 185 8.52 -11.10 -9.01
N PHE A 186 9.16 -10.11 -9.61
CA PHE A 186 9.33 -10.04 -11.06
C PHE A 186 10.39 -11.03 -11.58
N PHE A 187 11.37 -11.38 -10.76
CA PHE A 187 12.35 -12.42 -11.10
C PHE A 187 11.78 -13.84 -10.98
N TYR A 188 10.67 -14.03 -10.26
CA TYR A 188 9.95 -15.28 -10.18
C TYR A 188 8.85 -15.40 -11.26
N TYR A 189 7.97 -14.40 -11.37
CA TYR A 189 6.81 -14.48 -12.26
C TYR A 189 7.06 -13.93 -13.66
N GLY A 190 8.06 -13.07 -13.83
CA GLY A 190 8.22 -12.25 -15.03
C GLY A 190 7.55 -10.89 -14.88
N PHE A 191 7.23 -10.25 -16.00
CA PHE A 191 6.72 -8.89 -16.02
C PHE A 191 5.54 -8.72 -16.96
N MET A 192 4.49 -8.08 -16.45
CA MET A 192 3.23 -7.80 -17.15
C MET A 192 2.84 -6.34 -16.90
N PRO A 193 3.20 -5.40 -17.80
CA PRO A 193 3.08 -3.96 -17.54
C PRO A 193 1.65 -3.47 -17.34
N ASP A 194 0.68 -4.03 -18.06
CA ASP A 194 -0.73 -3.62 -18.00
C ASP A 194 -1.56 -4.35 -16.92
N GLY A 195 -0.93 -5.25 -16.16
CA GLY A 195 -1.59 -6.05 -15.12
C GLY A 195 -2.59 -7.11 -15.63
N MET A 196 -2.89 -7.17 -16.93
CA MET A 196 -3.90 -8.07 -17.51
C MET A 196 -3.36 -8.98 -18.62
N GLY A 197 -2.25 -8.60 -19.26
CA GLY A 197 -1.63 -9.33 -20.37
C GLY A 197 -2.41 -9.25 -21.69
N ILE A 198 -3.29 -8.26 -21.85
CA ILE A 198 -4.19 -8.13 -23.00
C ILE A 198 -3.73 -7.03 -23.97
N LYS A 199 -3.21 -5.93 -23.43
CA LYS A 199 -2.85 -4.73 -24.20
C LYS A 199 -1.35 -4.63 -24.44
N THR A 200 -0.55 -5.28 -23.60
CA THR A 200 0.92 -5.27 -23.68
C THR A 200 1.49 -6.69 -23.67
N SER A 201 2.70 -6.83 -24.21
CA SER A 201 3.42 -8.11 -24.19
C SER A 201 3.77 -8.52 -22.75
N VAL A 202 3.62 -9.82 -22.47
CA VAL A 202 3.99 -10.42 -21.18
C VAL A 202 5.36 -11.08 -21.30
N ALA A 203 6.27 -10.73 -20.39
CA ALA A 203 7.59 -11.34 -20.30
C ALA A 203 7.61 -12.42 -19.22
N ARG A 204 8.23 -13.57 -19.52
CA ARG A 204 8.59 -14.57 -18.49
C ARG A 204 9.73 -14.05 -17.61
N ALA A 205 9.97 -14.72 -16.49
CA ALA A 205 11.09 -14.43 -15.61
C ALA A 205 12.43 -14.27 -16.35
N ALA A 206 13.17 -13.22 -16.00
CA ALA A 206 14.43 -12.89 -16.62
C ALA A 206 15.44 -14.05 -16.50
N GLN A 207 16.07 -14.41 -17.62
CA GLN A 207 17.08 -15.49 -17.70
C GLN A 207 18.51 -14.97 -17.87
N ARG A 208 18.70 -13.67 -18.11
CA ARG A 208 20.01 -13.03 -18.32
C ARG A 208 20.02 -11.67 -17.61
N ALA A 209 21.20 -11.16 -17.31
CA ALA A 209 21.36 -9.94 -16.51
C ALA A 209 20.74 -8.71 -17.20
N GLU A 210 20.87 -8.62 -18.52
CA GLU A 210 20.29 -7.57 -19.36
C GLU A 210 18.77 -7.53 -19.18
N VAL A 211 18.12 -8.71 -19.22
CA VAL A 211 16.67 -8.82 -19.06
C VAL A 211 16.25 -8.51 -17.62
N ALA A 212 17.05 -8.90 -16.63
CA ALA A 212 16.76 -8.62 -15.22
C ALA A 212 16.80 -7.11 -14.93
N VAL A 213 17.81 -6.40 -15.46
CA VAL A 213 17.89 -4.94 -15.40
C VAL A 213 16.75 -4.30 -16.19
N LEU A 214 16.44 -4.77 -17.40
CA LEU A 214 15.32 -4.22 -18.16
C LEU A 214 13.97 -4.46 -17.48
N HIS A 215 13.78 -5.58 -16.79
CA HIS A 215 12.58 -5.81 -15.98
C HIS A 215 12.47 -4.78 -14.86
N SER A 216 13.54 -4.52 -14.11
CA SER A 216 13.49 -3.53 -13.03
C SER A 216 13.14 -2.14 -13.54
N VAL A 217 13.77 -1.70 -14.63
CA VAL A 217 13.47 -0.41 -15.27
C VAL A 217 12.01 -0.35 -15.72
N LYS A 218 11.53 -1.38 -16.44
CA LYS A 218 10.17 -1.37 -17.01
C LYS A 218 9.09 -1.44 -15.94
N VAL A 219 9.34 -2.11 -14.82
CA VAL A 219 8.44 -2.11 -13.66
C VAL A 219 8.24 -0.68 -13.16
N LEU A 220 9.31 0.07 -12.90
CA LEU A 220 9.21 1.45 -12.42
C LEU A 220 8.54 2.36 -13.45
N ALA A 221 8.85 2.18 -14.74
CA ALA A 221 8.22 2.93 -15.82
C ALA A 221 6.71 2.68 -15.91
N ALA A 222 6.26 1.43 -15.77
CA ALA A 222 4.84 1.09 -15.73
C ALA A 222 4.16 1.60 -14.46
N ALA A 223 4.83 1.49 -13.31
CA ALA A 223 4.33 1.99 -12.03
C ALA A 223 4.06 3.51 -12.06
N GLN A 224 4.90 4.30 -12.74
CA GLN A 224 4.70 5.74 -12.90
C GLN A 224 3.33 6.12 -13.52
N THR A 225 2.70 5.22 -14.28
CA THR A 225 1.35 5.45 -14.84
C THR A 225 0.21 5.15 -13.87
N ASN A 226 0.49 4.44 -12.77
CA ASN A 226 -0.49 3.93 -11.80
C ASN A 226 -0.39 4.60 -10.42
N PHE A 227 0.75 5.20 -10.10
CA PHE A 227 1.01 5.86 -8.81
C PHE A 227 1.27 7.36 -8.98
N SER A 228 0.96 8.17 -7.96
CA SER A 228 1.07 9.64 -8.01
C SER A 228 2.44 10.20 -7.67
N GLY A 229 3.13 9.56 -6.75
CA GLY A 229 4.46 9.87 -6.27
C GLY A 229 5.54 8.99 -6.89
N GLY A 230 6.53 8.63 -6.05
CA GLY A 230 7.74 7.92 -6.45
C GLY A 230 7.68 6.42 -6.29
N GLU A 231 8.42 5.74 -7.16
CA GLU A 231 8.42 4.28 -7.26
C GLU A 231 9.83 3.73 -7.09
N GLY A 232 10.01 2.69 -6.28
CA GLY A 232 11.36 2.21 -6.02
C GLY A 232 11.51 0.73 -5.75
N PHE A 233 12.74 0.33 -5.44
CA PHE A 233 13.05 -1.03 -5.03
C PHE A 233 13.84 -1.03 -3.73
N TYR A 234 13.45 -1.93 -2.82
CA TYR A 234 14.29 -2.28 -1.68
C TYR A 234 15.35 -3.30 -2.06
N ASN A 235 16.54 -3.20 -1.47
CA ASN A 235 17.63 -4.17 -1.60
C ASN A 235 18.00 -4.50 -3.06
N TYR A 236 18.02 -3.48 -3.90
CA TYR A 236 18.09 -3.61 -5.37
C TYR A 236 19.30 -4.45 -5.83
N LEU A 237 20.49 -4.14 -5.31
CA LEU A 237 21.72 -4.83 -5.70
C LEU A 237 21.79 -6.27 -5.17
N VAL A 238 21.25 -6.51 -3.97
CA VAL A 238 21.18 -7.85 -3.37
C VAL A 238 20.34 -8.77 -4.25
N PHE A 239 19.18 -8.30 -4.69
CA PHE A 239 18.28 -9.10 -5.53
C PHE A 239 18.81 -9.28 -6.95
N LEU A 240 19.59 -8.34 -7.47
CA LEU A 240 20.21 -8.43 -8.79
C LEU A 240 21.48 -9.30 -8.83
N ALA A 241 22.18 -9.45 -7.69
CA ALA A 241 23.45 -10.16 -7.59
C ALA A 241 23.49 -11.56 -8.25
N PRO A 242 22.45 -12.41 -8.14
CA PRO A 242 22.43 -13.73 -8.80
C PRO A 242 22.54 -13.71 -10.32
N TYR A 243 22.26 -12.57 -10.96
CA TYR A 243 22.32 -12.42 -12.41
C TYR A 243 23.70 -12.06 -12.93
N ILE A 244 24.59 -11.49 -12.10
CA ILE A 244 25.89 -10.99 -12.55
C ILE A 244 27.06 -11.92 -12.24
N ARG A 245 26.82 -13.03 -11.52
CA ARG A 245 27.83 -14.04 -11.23
C ARG A 245 28.50 -14.52 -12.52
N GLY A 246 29.82 -14.45 -12.55
CA GLY A 246 30.66 -14.85 -13.70
C GLY A 246 30.76 -13.81 -14.82
N LEU A 247 30.17 -12.62 -14.68
CA LEU A 247 30.35 -11.52 -15.63
C LEU A 247 31.65 -10.74 -15.34
N SER A 248 32.24 -10.15 -16.38
CA SER A 248 33.36 -9.21 -16.21
C SER A 248 32.89 -7.90 -15.58
N TYR A 249 33.78 -7.21 -14.87
CA TYR A 249 33.49 -5.90 -14.28
C TYR A 249 32.95 -4.90 -15.31
N ASP A 250 33.55 -4.85 -16.51
CA ASP A 250 33.11 -3.97 -17.59
C ASP A 250 31.67 -4.27 -18.03
N SER A 251 31.28 -5.54 -18.06
CA SER A 251 29.90 -5.94 -18.36
C SER A 251 28.94 -5.49 -17.26
N VAL A 252 29.31 -5.64 -16.00
CA VAL A 252 28.50 -5.17 -14.85
C VAL A 252 28.35 -3.65 -14.87
N LYS A 253 29.43 -2.93 -15.14
CA LYS A 253 29.41 -1.46 -15.27
C LYS A 253 28.54 -1.01 -16.44
N GLN A 254 28.59 -1.70 -17.57
CA GLN A 254 27.70 -1.42 -18.70
C GLN A 254 26.23 -1.66 -18.37
N LEU A 255 25.90 -2.70 -17.60
CA LEU A 255 24.52 -2.95 -17.13
C LEU A 255 24.02 -1.84 -16.20
N MET A 256 24.85 -1.34 -15.29
CA MET A 256 24.48 -0.21 -14.43
C MET A 256 24.32 1.09 -15.23
N GLN A 257 25.18 1.31 -16.22
CA GLN A 257 25.03 2.42 -17.15
C GLN A 257 23.73 2.34 -17.95
N MET A 258 23.41 1.16 -18.49
CA MET A 258 22.14 0.91 -19.18
C MET A 258 20.94 1.23 -18.29
N MET A 259 20.97 0.82 -17.01
CA MET A 259 19.91 1.10 -16.05
C MET A 259 19.66 2.60 -15.86
N PHE A 260 20.72 3.40 -15.65
CA PHE A 260 20.59 4.85 -15.51
C PHE A 260 19.99 5.50 -16.75
N TYR A 261 20.50 5.16 -17.95
CA TYR A 261 20.00 5.75 -19.19
C TYR A 261 18.56 5.33 -19.48
N GLU A 262 18.22 4.06 -19.30
CA GLU A 262 16.84 3.61 -19.50
C GLU A 262 15.88 4.34 -18.55
N LEU A 263 16.18 4.51 -17.26
CA LEU A 263 15.27 5.23 -16.35
C LEU A 263 15.17 6.73 -16.63
N THR A 264 16.26 7.35 -17.07
CA THR A 264 16.30 8.81 -17.29
C THR A 264 15.87 9.24 -18.69
N GLN A 265 15.88 8.34 -19.67
CA GLN A 265 15.51 8.62 -21.06
C GLN A 265 14.10 8.14 -21.44
N ILE A 266 13.35 7.53 -20.51
CA ILE A 266 11.92 7.23 -20.70
C ILE A 266 11.12 8.54 -20.70
N TYR A 267 11.06 9.18 -21.86
CA TYR A 267 10.37 10.45 -22.12
C TYR A 267 8.94 10.24 -22.63
N VAL A 268 8.22 9.31 -22.00
CA VAL A 268 6.83 8.96 -22.37
C VAL A 268 5.89 8.90 -21.18
N ALA A 269 6.39 9.00 -19.94
CA ALA A 269 5.57 8.94 -18.74
C ALA A 269 4.99 10.32 -18.38
N ARG A 270 3.73 10.36 -17.92
CA ARG A 270 3.08 11.52 -17.25
C ARG A 270 3.45 12.91 -17.79
N GLY A 271 3.16 13.20 -19.06
CA GLY A 271 3.47 14.51 -19.65
C GLY A 271 4.90 14.64 -20.20
N GLY A 272 5.63 13.52 -20.32
CA GLY A 272 7.04 13.50 -20.73
C GLY A 272 8.02 13.72 -19.57
N GLN A 273 7.62 13.39 -18.34
CA GLN A 273 8.52 13.42 -17.19
C GLN A 273 9.42 12.15 -17.17
N PRO A 274 10.70 12.26 -16.78
CA PRO A 274 11.48 11.09 -16.39
C PRO A 274 10.80 10.31 -15.25
N VAL A 275 11.05 9.00 -15.18
CA VAL A 275 10.48 8.12 -14.14
C VAL A 275 11.01 8.56 -12.76
N PHE A 276 10.12 9.01 -11.88
CA PHE A 276 10.49 9.44 -10.53
C PHE A 276 10.74 8.19 -9.70
N SER A 277 12.01 7.77 -9.68
CA SER A 277 12.40 6.45 -9.19
C SER A 277 13.47 6.48 -8.12
N ASN A 278 13.50 5.42 -7.31
CA ASN A 278 14.40 5.26 -6.18
C ASN A 278 14.91 3.82 -6.11
N ILE A 279 16.16 3.60 -5.70
CA ILE A 279 16.66 2.26 -5.39
C ILE A 279 17.44 2.27 -4.09
N GLN A 280 17.04 1.43 -3.15
CA GLN A 280 17.81 1.21 -1.94
C GLN A 280 18.98 0.26 -2.21
N ILE A 281 20.17 0.72 -1.83
CA ILE A 281 21.43 0.02 -2.05
C ILE A 281 22.24 -0.04 -0.76
N THR A 282 22.99 -1.11 -0.61
CA THR A 282 23.93 -1.34 0.50
C THR A 282 25.25 -1.87 -0.08
N PRO A 283 26.40 -1.60 0.55
CA PRO A 283 27.70 -2.02 0.02
C PRO A 283 27.96 -3.52 0.15
N GLY A 284 27.13 -4.25 0.91
CA GLY A 284 27.16 -5.70 1.07
C GLY A 284 25.75 -6.25 1.30
N VAL A 285 25.65 -7.54 1.58
CA VAL A 285 24.39 -8.23 1.86
C VAL A 285 23.94 -7.93 3.30
N PRO A 286 22.80 -7.27 3.51
CA PRO A 286 22.27 -7.05 4.86
C PRO A 286 21.91 -8.37 5.54
N LYS A 287 22.05 -8.44 6.86
CA LYS A 287 21.78 -9.66 7.65
C LYS A 287 20.36 -10.20 7.48
N LEU A 288 19.40 -9.32 7.19
CA LEU A 288 18.02 -9.68 6.87
C LEU A 288 17.92 -10.67 5.69
N TRP A 289 18.84 -10.61 4.74
CA TRP A 289 18.83 -11.40 3.52
C TRP A 289 19.84 -12.54 3.50
N GLU A 290 20.81 -12.55 4.42
CA GLU A 290 21.93 -13.50 4.45
C GLU A 290 21.49 -14.96 4.33
N ASP A 291 20.46 -15.36 5.09
CA ASP A 291 19.94 -16.73 5.12
C ASP A 291 18.78 -17.01 4.16
N VAL A 292 18.35 -16.00 3.39
CA VAL A 292 17.18 -16.11 2.51
C VAL A 292 17.60 -16.73 1.17
N PRO A 293 16.89 -17.78 0.70
CA PRO A 293 17.16 -18.36 -0.62
C PRO A 293 17.01 -17.33 -1.74
N ILE A 294 17.88 -17.42 -2.74
CA ILE A 294 17.80 -16.52 -3.88
C ILE A 294 16.51 -16.76 -4.68
N VAL A 295 15.98 -15.68 -5.26
CA VAL A 295 14.91 -15.75 -6.24
C VAL A 295 15.43 -15.20 -7.56
N ALA A 296 15.58 -16.08 -8.54
CA ALA A 296 16.09 -15.72 -9.86
C ALA A 296 15.63 -16.73 -10.90
N ARG A 297 15.52 -16.28 -12.15
CA ARG A 297 15.30 -17.14 -13.33
C ARG A 297 14.00 -17.95 -13.23
N GLY A 298 12.99 -17.44 -12.55
CA GLY A 298 11.68 -18.06 -12.41
C GLY A 298 11.59 -19.11 -11.31
N ARG A 299 12.55 -19.17 -10.40
CA ARG A 299 12.60 -20.16 -9.32
C ARG A 299 13.26 -19.64 -8.05
N ILE A 300 13.00 -20.33 -6.96
CA ILE A 300 13.79 -20.23 -5.73
C ILE A 300 15.02 -21.12 -5.92
N GLY A 301 16.22 -20.55 -5.79
CA GLY A 301 17.48 -21.25 -5.95
C GLY A 301 17.92 -21.99 -4.68
N PRO A 302 18.90 -22.90 -4.81
CA PRO A 302 19.49 -23.58 -3.65
C PRO A 302 20.42 -22.66 -2.83
N ASP A 303 21.03 -21.68 -3.48
CA ASP A 303 21.95 -20.71 -2.88
C ASP A 303 21.16 -19.66 -2.07
N LYS A 304 21.82 -19.06 -1.08
CA LYS A 304 21.30 -17.95 -0.28
C LYS A 304 21.90 -16.61 -0.73
N TYR A 305 21.22 -15.50 -0.47
CA TYR A 305 21.76 -14.17 -0.82
C TYR A 305 23.09 -13.85 -0.11
N GLY A 306 23.33 -14.37 1.11
CA GLY A 306 24.61 -14.21 1.81
C GLY A 306 25.82 -14.76 1.04
N GLU A 307 25.60 -15.68 0.11
CA GLU A 307 26.66 -16.26 -0.74
C GLU A 307 27.01 -15.38 -1.95
N TYR A 308 26.40 -14.20 -2.08
CA TYR A 308 26.58 -13.27 -3.20
C TYR A 308 27.23 -11.92 -2.78
N GLU A 309 27.97 -11.91 -1.67
CA GLU A 309 28.63 -10.71 -1.15
C GLU A 309 29.54 -10.02 -2.19
N ASP A 310 30.37 -10.79 -2.89
CA ASP A 310 31.30 -10.25 -3.89
C ASP A 310 30.56 -9.64 -5.09
N GLU A 311 29.46 -10.26 -5.52
CA GLU A 311 28.61 -9.71 -6.57
C GLU A 311 27.92 -8.41 -6.13
N VAL A 312 27.42 -8.32 -4.89
CA VAL A 312 26.82 -7.09 -4.36
C VAL A 312 27.83 -5.95 -4.30
N ARG A 313 29.05 -6.21 -3.80
CA ARG A 313 30.14 -5.22 -3.76
C ARG A 313 30.53 -4.75 -5.17
N THR A 314 30.63 -5.69 -6.11
CA THR A 314 30.92 -5.40 -7.52
C THR A 314 29.86 -4.50 -8.14
N LEU A 315 28.59 -4.82 -7.92
CA LEU A 315 27.45 -4.01 -8.36
C LEU A 315 27.47 -2.61 -7.72
N TYR A 316 27.72 -2.52 -6.42
CA TYR A 316 27.74 -1.25 -5.69
C TYR A 316 28.83 -0.32 -6.21
N LYS A 317 30.03 -0.85 -6.43
CA LYS A 317 31.15 -0.12 -7.03
C LYS A 317 30.82 0.35 -8.44
N ALA A 318 30.35 -0.56 -9.30
CA ALA A 318 30.01 -0.24 -10.68
C ALA A 318 28.92 0.84 -10.77
N LEU A 319 27.87 0.73 -9.96
CA LEU A 319 26.77 1.70 -9.89
C LEU A 319 27.27 3.09 -9.48
N ASN A 320 28.03 3.19 -8.39
CA ASN A 320 28.51 4.48 -7.90
C ASN A 320 29.60 5.09 -8.81
N GLU A 321 30.41 4.29 -9.50
CA GLU A 321 31.34 4.81 -10.51
C GLU A 321 30.60 5.45 -11.70
N VAL A 322 29.52 4.81 -12.18
CA VAL A 322 28.68 5.41 -13.23
C VAL A 322 27.99 6.68 -12.73
N ALA A 323 27.46 6.65 -11.50
CA ALA A 323 26.86 7.83 -10.88
C ALA A 323 27.88 8.99 -10.74
N LEU A 324 29.13 8.69 -10.37
CA LEU A 324 30.21 9.67 -10.26
C LEU A 324 30.63 10.27 -11.61
N GLN A 325 30.62 9.45 -12.67
CA GLN A 325 30.90 9.90 -14.03
C GLN A 325 29.84 10.90 -14.49
N GLY A 326 28.56 10.58 -14.27
CA GLY A 326 27.42 11.35 -14.77
C GLY A 326 27.07 10.99 -16.22
N ASP A 327 26.22 11.79 -16.84
CA ASP A 327 25.87 11.67 -18.26
C ASP A 327 27.07 12.05 -19.17
N TYR A 328 26.88 11.95 -20.49
CA TYR A 328 27.93 12.31 -21.46
C TYR A 328 28.45 13.76 -21.30
N TRP A 329 27.64 14.68 -20.77
CA TRP A 329 28.01 16.08 -20.53
C TRP A 329 28.53 16.30 -19.10
N GLY A 330 28.67 15.23 -18.31
CA GLY A 330 29.11 15.26 -16.92
C GLY A 330 28.04 15.74 -15.93
N LYS A 331 26.77 15.78 -16.32
CA LYS A 331 25.64 16.11 -15.43
C LYS A 331 25.30 14.92 -14.54
N PRO A 332 24.77 15.14 -13.32
CA PRO A 332 24.32 14.05 -12.48
C PRO A 332 23.12 13.31 -13.07
N PHE A 333 23.01 12.02 -12.75
CA PHE A 333 21.74 11.30 -12.88
C PHE A 333 20.85 11.64 -11.68
N ASN A 334 19.72 12.32 -11.94
CA ASN A 334 18.75 12.64 -10.88
C ASN A 334 17.89 11.43 -10.47
N PHE A 335 17.81 10.41 -11.34
CA PHE A 335 17.06 9.18 -11.14
C PHE A 335 17.87 7.95 -11.64
N PRO A 336 17.64 6.75 -11.08
CA PRO A 336 16.93 6.57 -9.82
C PRO A 336 17.73 7.22 -8.70
N LYS A 337 17.03 7.74 -7.69
CA LYS A 337 17.70 8.21 -6.48
C LYS A 337 18.33 7.01 -5.81
N LEU A 338 19.63 7.06 -5.55
CA LEU A 338 20.30 5.99 -4.83
C LEU A 338 20.10 6.25 -3.34
N GLU A 339 19.48 5.30 -2.64
CA GLU A 339 19.25 5.39 -1.21
C GLU A 339 20.27 4.50 -0.52
N ASN A 340 21.35 5.09 -0.02
CA ASN A 340 22.41 4.32 0.61
C ASN A 340 21.99 3.94 2.03
N GLY A 341 21.62 2.68 2.22
CA GLY A 341 21.21 2.15 3.52
C GLY A 341 22.41 2.00 4.45
N ILE A 342 22.49 2.84 5.47
CA ILE A 342 23.48 2.69 6.56
C ILE A 342 22.88 1.72 7.58
N VAL A 343 23.30 0.47 7.50
CA VAL A 343 22.89 -0.59 8.42
C VAL A 343 24.04 -0.97 9.36
N PRO A 344 23.76 -1.35 10.62
CA PRO A 344 24.79 -1.55 11.64
C PRO A 344 25.94 -2.49 11.23
N GLU A 345 25.62 -3.59 10.57
CA GLU A 345 26.59 -4.62 10.19
C GLU A 345 27.40 -4.27 8.94
N LEU A 346 26.99 -3.28 8.14
CA LEU A 346 27.70 -2.85 6.93
C LEU A 346 28.41 -1.50 7.10
N PHE A 347 28.30 -0.86 8.27
CA PHE A 347 28.99 0.39 8.60
C PHE A 347 30.26 0.13 9.41
N ASN A 348 31.26 -0.47 8.77
CA ASN A 348 32.58 -0.76 9.36
C ASN A 348 33.67 -0.74 8.27
N SER A 349 34.93 -0.86 8.70
CA SER A 349 36.11 -0.70 7.85
C SER A 349 36.20 -1.67 6.66
N LYS A 350 35.44 -2.78 6.66
CA LYS A 350 35.36 -3.71 5.51
C LYS A 350 34.83 -3.02 4.24
N TYR A 351 34.00 -2.00 4.41
CA TYR A 351 33.27 -1.31 3.32
C TYR A 351 33.72 0.14 3.11
N ASP A 352 34.87 0.55 3.66
CA ASP A 352 35.36 1.94 3.59
C ASP A 352 35.55 2.42 2.15
N GLU A 353 36.00 1.56 1.24
CA GLU A 353 36.18 1.92 -0.17
C GLU A 353 34.84 2.20 -0.86
N GLU A 354 33.85 1.36 -0.63
CA GLU A 354 32.48 1.53 -1.12
C GLU A 354 31.85 2.81 -0.56
N TRP A 355 31.96 3.02 0.76
CA TRP A 355 31.44 4.22 1.40
C TRP A 355 32.14 5.47 0.87
N LEU A 356 33.46 5.47 0.74
CA LEU A 356 34.22 6.59 0.18
C LEU A 356 33.79 6.90 -1.26
N LEU A 357 33.48 5.88 -2.06
CA LEU A 357 32.99 6.08 -3.42
C LEU A 357 31.62 6.78 -3.42
N ALA A 358 30.66 6.34 -2.59
CA ALA A 358 29.37 7.03 -2.46
C ALA A 358 29.55 8.50 -2.01
N HIS A 359 30.44 8.75 -1.04
CA HIS A 359 30.75 10.12 -0.58
C HIS A 359 31.38 10.98 -1.68
N LYS A 360 32.19 10.41 -2.59
CA LYS A 360 32.72 11.15 -3.75
C LYS A 360 31.60 11.59 -4.71
N VAL A 361 30.57 10.77 -4.91
CA VAL A 361 29.41 11.15 -5.73
C VAL A 361 28.71 12.35 -5.08
N VAL A 362 28.46 12.28 -3.77
CA VAL A 362 27.85 13.36 -2.99
C VAL A 362 28.68 14.63 -3.04
N ALA A 363 30.00 14.54 -2.86
CA ALA A 363 30.89 15.70 -2.91
C ALA A 363 30.87 16.40 -4.28
N LYS A 364 30.65 15.65 -5.37
CA LYS A 364 30.60 16.20 -6.73
C LYS A 364 29.23 16.78 -7.09
N PHE A 365 28.15 16.11 -6.69
CA PHE A 365 26.81 16.38 -7.21
C PHE A 365 25.73 16.73 -6.17
N GLY A 366 26.03 16.61 -4.87
CA GLY A 366 25.04 16.80 -3.79
C GLY A 366 24.02 15.67 -3.64
N THR A 367 24.22 14.57 -4.37
CA THR A 367 23.41 13.34 -4.39
C THR A 367 24.39 12.17 -4.53
N PRO A 368 24.10 10.94 -4.07
CA PRO A 368 22.87 10.42 -3.43
C PRO A 368 22.66 10.78 -1.95
N TYR A 369 21.56 10.32 -1.34
CA TYR A 369 21.33 10.42 0.11
C TYR A 369 21.58 9.11 0.85
N PHE A 370 21.63 9.21 2.17
CA PHE A 370 21.87 8.10 3.09
C PHE A 370 20.64 7.90 3.99
N ASP A 371 20.18 6.66 4.07
CA ASP A 371 19.16 6.25 5.01
C ASP A 371 19.82 5.62 6.25
N ASN A 372 19.81 6.36 7.36
CA ASN A 372 20.40 5.89 8.61
C ASN A 372 19.45 4.93 9.36
N MET A 373 19.78 3.64 9.33
CA MET A 373 19.00 2.58 9.99
C MET A 373 19.62 2.13 11.33
N ILE A 374 20.72 2.74 11.76
CA ILE A 374 21.39 2.42 13.04
C ILE A 374 20.51 2.72 14.26
N PRO A 375 19.77 3.85 14.35
CA PRO A 375 19.00 4.15 15.55
C PRO A 375 17.92 3.10 15.86
N ASP A 376 17.81 2.70 17.13
CA ASP A 376 16.90 1.63 17.58
C ASP A 376 15.43 1.82 17.16
N TYR A 377 14.96 3.08 17.10
CA TYR A 377 13.58 3.40 16.72
C TYR A 377 13.26 3.04 15.27
N ARG A 378 14.29 2.93 14.39
CA ARG A 378 14.12 2.48 13.00
C ARG A 378 13.73 1.00 12.94
N GLY A 379 13.99 0.23 14.00
CA GLY A 379 13.59 -1.17 14.08
C GLY A 379 14.28 -2.07 13.05
N TYR A 380 15.49 -1.70 12.62
CA TYR A 380 16.27 -2.46 11.66
C TYR A 380 16.42 -3.94 12.07
N GLY A 381 16.37 -4.85 11.09
CA GLY A 381 16.44 -6.29 11.31
C GLY A 381 15.16 -6.95 11.86
N LYS A 382 14.11 -6.18 12.20
CA LYS A 382 12.83 -6.74 12.69
C LYS A 382 11.89 -7.20 11.57
N GLY A 383 12.27 -7.01 10.30
CA GLY A 383 11.49 -7.39 9.12
C GLY A 383 10.15 -6.66 8.98
N VAL A 384 9.41 -6.96 7.91
CA VAL A 384 7.98 -6.62 7.81
C VAL A 384 7.26 -7.43 8.89
N SER A 385 6.62 -6.74 9.84
CA SER A 385 5.79 -7.40 10.83
C SER A 385 4.52 -7.90 10.14
N CYS A 386 4.49 -9.19 9.77
CA CYS A 386 3.25 -9.83 9.32
C CYS A 386 2.28 -9.91 10.50
N TYR A 387 1.19 -9.15 10.40
CA TYR A 387 0.07 -9.23 11.33
C TYR A 387 -0.92 -10.24 10.76
N GLN A 388 -1.21 -11.31 11.50
CA GLN A 388 -2.13 -12.35 11.06
C GLN A 388 -3.16 -12.62 12.15
N CYS A 389 -4.42 -12.68 11.74
CA CYS A 389 -5.56 -12.51 12.63
C CYS A 389 -6.10 -13.86 13.11
N LEU A 390 -6.45 -13.91 14.39
CA LEU A 390 -7.40 -14.88 14.95
C LEU A 390 -8.72 -14.14 15.23
N PRO A 391 -9.89 -14.81 15.12
CA PRO A 391 -11.15 -14.28 15.62
C PRO A 391 -11.03 -13.93 17.11
N GLY A 392 -11.71 -12.85 17.53
CA GLY A 392 -11.60 -12.35 18.90
C GLY A 392 -11.99 -13.35 19.98
N ASP A 393 -12.87 -14.30 19.67
CA ASP A 393 -13.37 -15.33 20.57
C ASP A 393 -12.54 -16.63 20.56
N GLU A 394 -11.38 -16.64 19.88
CA GLU A 394 -10.47 -17.78 19.91
C GLU A 394 -9.78 -17.87 21.29
N PRO A 395 -9.89 -19.00 22.01
CA PRO A 395 -9.26 -19.15 23.31
C PRO A 395 -7.74 -19.32 23.16
N ILE A 396 -6.98 -18.58 23.97
CA ILE A 396 -5.52 -18.62 24.02
C ILE A 396 -5.03 -18.84 25.46
N VAL A 397 -3.92 -19.57 25.61
CA VAL A 397 -3.25 -19.73 26.90
C VAL A 397 -2.28 -18.58 27.08
N ILE A 398 -2.42 -17.87 28.19
CA ILE A 398 -1.51 -16.80 28.58
C ILE A 398 -0.80 -17.12 29.90
N LYS A 399 0.26 -16.37 30.17
CA LYS A 399 0.89 -16.28 31.47
C LYS A 399 0.95 -14.80 31.88
N ARG A 400 0.38 -14.49 33.05
CA ARG A 400 0.38 -13.17 33.67
C ARG A 400 1.03 -13.27 35.05
N GLY A 401 2.27 -12.81 35.15
CA GLY A 401 3.10 -13.04 36.35
C GLY A 401 3.36 -14.53 36.55
N GLN A 402 2.97 -15.07 37.72
CA GLN A 402 3.11 -16.51 38.01
C GLN A 402 1.91 -17.37 37.57
N TYR A 403 0.86 -16.75 37.03
CA TYR A 403 -0.40 -17.44 36.73
C TYR A 403 -0.53 -17.75 35.25
N ILE A 404 -0.80 -19.01 34.91
CA ILE A 404 -1.23 -19.42 33.57
C ILE A 404 -2.75 -19.38 33.53
N LYS A 405 -3.35 -18.80 32.50
CA LYS A 405 -4.81 -18.70 32.32
C LYS A 405 -5.22 -18.92 30.88
N VAL A 406 -6.49 -19.22 30.66
CA VAL A 406 -7.10 -19.27 29.33
C VAL A 406 -8.09 -18.12 29.23
N LEU A 407 -7.99 -17.33 28.16
CA LEU A 407 -8.90 -16.24 27.84
C LEU A 407 -9.17 -16.22 26.33
N GLU A 408 -10.21 -15.50 25.93
CA GLU A 408 -10.38 -15.11 24.53
C GLU A 408 -9.25 -14.17 24.11
N ILE A 409 -8.79 -14.27 22.86
CA ILE A 409 -7.69 -13.42 22.37
C ILE A 409 -8.04 -11.92 22.40
N SER A 410 -9.34 -11.60 22.34
CA SER A 410 -9.88 -10.24 22.52
C SER A 410 -9.57 -9.62 23.89
N ASP A 411 -9.37 -10.45 24.92
CA ASP A 411 -9.12 -10.03 26.31
C ASP A 411 -7.63 -9.96 26.66
N VAL A 412 -6.75 -10.29 25.71
CA VAL A 412 -5.29 -10.26 25.90
C VAL A 412 -4.81 -8.82 26.09
N LYS A 413 -3.89 -8.64 27.03
CA LYS A 413 -3.25 -7.35 27.29
C LYS A 413 -1.78 -7.36 26.83
N PRO A 414 -1.18 -6.21 26.51
CA PRO A 414 0.21 -6.12 26.06
C PRO A 414 1.23 -6.75 27.04
N GLU A 415 0.93 -6.74 28.34
CA GLU A 415 1.76 -7.34 29.39
C GLU A 415 1.64 -8.87 29.52
N ASP A 416 0.70 -9.51 28.82
CA ASP A 416 0.51 -10.96 28.88
C ASP A 416 1.56 -11.69 28.06
N GLU A 417 2.14 -12.77 28.58
CA GLU A 417 2.95 -13.68 27.77
C GLU A 417 2.01 -14.72 27.12
N LEU A 418 2.05 -14.85 25.80
CA LEU A 418 1.21 -15.78 25.03
C LEU A 418 1.94 -17.11 24.81
N LEU A 419 1.25 -18.24 25.05
CA LEU A 419 1.78 -19.54 24.66
C LEU A 419 1.75 -19.64 23.13
N SER A 420 2.92 -19.73 22.53
CA SER A 420 3.12 -19.64 21.08
C SER A 420 4.09 -20.72 20.61
N CYS A 421 3.98 -21.12 19.34
CA CYS A 421 4.96 -21.97 18.68
C CYS A 421 5.71 -21.15 17.64
N SER A 422 7.04 -21.15 17.71
CA SER A 422 7.89 -20.46 16.74
C SER A 422 7.73 -21.08 15.35
N LEU A 423 7.38 -20.24 14.35
CA LEU A 423 7.21 -20.66 12.95
C LEU A 423 8.49 -21.26 12.33
N ASN A 424 9.66 -20.84 12.82
CA ASN A 424 10.96 -21.25 12.27
C ASN A 424 11.57 -22.42 13.03
N SER A 425 11.44 -22.44 14.36
CA SER A 425 12.15 -23.40 15.23
C SER A 425 11.27 -24.48 15.83
N PHE A 426 9.94 -24.40 15.65
CA PHE A 426 8.95 -25.33 16.23
C PHE A 426 9.03 -25.45 17.76
N ARG A 427 9.67 -24.48 18.42
CA ARG A 427 9.73 -24.42 19.89
C ARG A 427 8.45 -23.78 20.42
N VAL A 428 7.82 -24.47 21.36
CA VAL A 428 6.65 -23.98 22.09
C VAL A 428 7.12 -23.25 23.35
N GLY A 429 6.61 -22.05 23.58
CA GLY A 429 6.94 -21.25 24.76
C GLY A 429 6.08 -20.01 24.91
N PHE A 430 6.16 -19.40 26.09
CA PHE A 430 5.51 -18.13 26.39
C PHE A 430 6.33 -16.97 25.80
N SER A 431 5.68 -16.05 25.09
CA SER A 431 6.30 -14.84 24.54
C SER A 431 5.40 -13.62 24.66
N THR A 432 5.97 -12.47 24.99
CA THR A 432 5.22 -11.21 25.10
C THR A 432 4.91 -10.66 23.69
N PRO A 433 3.64 -10.32 23.37
CA PRO A 433 3.29 -9.73 22.09
C PRO A 433 3.90 -8.33 21.98
N LYS A 434 4.46 -8.00 20.81
CA LYS A 434 5.03 -6.67 20.56
C LYS A 434 3.95 -5.58 20.44
N SER A 435 2.78 -5.95 19.92
CA SER A 435 1.59 -5.10 19.79
C SER A 435 0.35 -5.97 19.64
N ILE A 436 -0.81 -5.40 19.98
CA ILE A 436 -2.13 -6.03 19.80
C ILE A 436 -2.94 -5.11 18.89
N LEU A 437 -3.48 -5.68 17.81
CA LEU A 437 -4.28 -4.96 16.82
C LEU A 437 -5.65 -5.63 16.69
N VAL A 438 -6.72 -4.85 16.86
CA VAL A 438 -8.09 -5.30 16.65
C VAL A 438 -8.64 -4.59 15.43
N LYS A 439 -9.12 -5.36 14.44
CA LYS A 439 -9.73 -4.82 13.22
C LYS A 439 -11.04 -5.55 12.90
N PRO A 440 -12.08 -4.84 12.41
CA PRO A 440 -13.23 -5.51 11.82
C PRO A 440 -12.80 -6.30 10.58
N TYR A 441 -13.36 -7.50 10.42
CA TYR A 441 -13.08 -8.39 9.28
C TYR A 441 -14.39 -8.80 8.60
N VAL A 442 -14.40 -8.73 7.27
CA VAL A 442 -15.51 -9.18 6.41
C VAL A 442 -14.93 -10.18 5.43
N GLY A 443 -15.29 -11.45 5.55
CA GLY A 443 -14.77 -12.54 4.72
C GLY A 443 -15.06 -13.92 5.30
N TYR A 444 -14.56 -14.96 4.63
CA TYR A 444 -14.73 -16.34 5.08
C TYR A 444 -13.69 -16.72 6.14
N LEU A 445 -14.14 -17.43 7.18
CA LEU A 445 -13.26 -18.09 8.14
C LEU A 445 -13.18 -19.57 7.82
N TYR A 446 -11.95 -20.09 7.75
CA TYR A 446 -11.68 -21.52 7.63
C TYR A 446 -11.83 -22.17 9.01
N VAL A 447 -12.56 -23.28 9.07
CA VAL A 447 -12.76 -24.06 10.29
C VAL A 447 -11.96 -25.35 10.18
N ILE A 448 -10.86 -25.43 10.91
CA ILE A 448 -10.04 -26.64 10.99
C ILE A 448 -10.56 -27.48 12.14
N GLN A 449 -11.08 -28.67 11.82
CA GLN A 449 -11.57 -29.64 12.78
C GLN A 449 -10.53 -30.76 12.94
N LEU A 450 -10.05 -30.94 14.16
CA LEU A 450 -9.12 -32.00 14.49
C LEU A 450 -9.84 -33.24 15.00
N GLU A 451 -9.21 -34.40 14.87
CA GLU A 451 -9.74 -35.70 15.31
C GLU A 451 -10.06 -35.70 16.81
N GLY A 452 -9.25 -35.01 17.63
CA GLY A 452 -9.49 -34.80 19.06
C GLY A 452 -10.68 -33.89 19.40
N GLY A 453 -11.48 -33.47 18.42
CA GLY A 453 -12.68 -32.65 18.60
C GLY A 453 -12.43 -31.14 18.68
N ARG A 454 -11.17 -30.69 18.74
CA ARG A 454 -10.82 -29.28 18.72
C ARG A 454 -11.17 -28.65 17.37
N ARG A 455 -11.81 -27.47 17.41
CA ARG A 455 -12.10 -26.63 16.24
C ARG A 455 -11.33 -25.33 16.37
N ILE A 456 -10.67 -24.92 15.31
CA ILE A 456 -9.93 -23.65 15.21
C ILE A 456 -10.51 -22.87 14.05
N ARG A 457 -10.80 -21.58 14.25
CA ARG A 457 -11.31 -20.69 13.20
C ARG A 457 -10.25 -19.66 12.86
N VAL A 458 -9.94 -19.52 11.57
CA VAL A 458 -8.84 -18.68 11.09
C VAL A 458 -9.17 -18.05 9.74
N THR A 459 -8.50 -16.95 9.41
CA THR A 459 -8.52 -16.39 8.05
C THR A 459 -7.80 -17.32 7.07
N GLU A 460 -8.08 -17.20 5.77
CA GLU A 460 -7.52 -18.09 4.74
C GLU A 460 -5.99 -18.16 4.70
N ASP A 461 -5.32 -17.03 4.91
CA ASP A 461 -3.86 -16.87 4.90
C ASP A 461 -3.20 -17.11 6.26
N HIS A 462 -3.96 -17.51 7.28
CA HIS A 462 -3.39 -17.76 8.60
C HIS A 462 -2.38 -18.92 8.52
N PRO A 463 -1.13 -18.76 8.98
CA PRO A 463 -0.12 -19.80 8.89
C PRO A 463 -0.42 -20.91 9.89
N ILE A 464 -0.55 -22.12 9.39
CA ILE A 464 -0.73 -23.32 10.18
C ILE A 464 0.53 -24.16 10.04
N GLN A 465 1.15 -24.48 11.16
CA GLN A 465 2.19 -25.50 11.20
C GLN A 465 1.56 -26.86 11.10
N ILE A 466 2.04 -27.68 10.17
CA ILE A 466 1.61 -29.06 10.00
C ILE A 466 2.82 -29.99 9.96
N SER A 467 2.63 -31.23 10.37
CA SER A 467 3.46 -32.38 10.02
C SER A 467 2.75 -33.17 8.93
N ARG A 468 3.41 -33.30 7.77
CA ARG A 468 2.93 -34.09 6.63
C ARG A 468 4.05 -35.04 6.21
N SER A 469 3.78 -36.35 6.29
CA SER A 469 4.76 -37.39 5.94
C SER A 469 6.09 -37.24 6.73
N GLY A 470 6.02 -36.88 8.01
CA GLY A 470 7.18 -36.69 8.88
C GLY A 470 8.00 -35.42 8.63
N LYS A 471 7.55 -34.52 7.75
CA LYS A 471 8.16 -33.20 7.54
C LYS A 471 7.28 -32.12 8.14
N SER A 472 7.88 -31.28 8.99
CA SER A 472 7.22 -30.11 9.54
C SER A 472 7.31 -28.94 8.57
N ILE A 473 6.17 -28.38 8.18
CA ILE A 473 6.06 -27.25 7.26
C ILE A 473 5.02 -26.25 7.76
N THR A 474 5.17 -24.98 7.39
CA THR A 474 4.18 -23.93 7.65
C THR A 474 3.47 -23.60 6.34
N ILE A 475 2.15 -23.72 6.31
CA ILE A 475 1.30 -23.47 5.14
C ILE A 475 0.13 -22.57 5.51
N PRO A 476 -0.49 -21.83 4.58
CA PRO A 476 -1.72 -21.09 4.90
C PRO A 476 -2.88 -22.04 5.22
N ALA A 477 -3.83 -21.59 6.04
CA ALA A 477 -4.96 -22.40 6.52
C ALA A 477 -5.79 -23.01 5.38
N ARG A 478 -5.93 -22.31 4.24
CA ARG A 478 -6.61 -22.83 3.05
C ARG A 478 -5.96 -24.07 2.42
N GLU A 479 -4.70 -24.35 2.72
CA GLU A 479 -3.93 -25.48 2.15
C GLU A 479 -3.86 -26.69 3.09
N VAL A 480 -4.42 -26.59 4.29
CA VAL A 480 -4.53 -27.71 5.24
C VAL A 480 -5.48 -28.76 4.67
N LYS A 481 -5.06 -30.03 4.72
CA LYS A 481 -5.78 -31.18 4.17
C LYS A 481 -6.06 -32.22 5.27
N PRO A 482 -7.14 -33.01 5.14
CA PRO A 482 -7.34 -34.17 6.00
C PRO A 482 -6.11 -35.09 5.99
N GLY A 483 -5.65 -35.48 7.18
CA GLY A 483 -4.42 -36.26 7.36
C GLY A 483 -3.18 -35.44 7.72
N ASP A 484 -3.25 -34.10 7.66
CA ASP A 484 -2.21 -33.24 8.23
C ASP A 484 -2.26 -33.27 9.76
N GLU A 485 -1.10 -33.43 10.39
CA GLU A 485 -0.96 -33.40 11.85
C GLU A 485 -0.65 -31.97 12.31
N ILE A 486 -1.44 -31.42 13.22
CA ILE A 486 -1.30 -30.02 13.66
C ILE A 486 -0.94 -29.98 15.15
N PRO A 487 0.16 -29.32 15.56
CA PRO A 487 0.51 -29.18 16.96
C PRO A 487 -0.46 -28.19 17.63
N VAL A 488 -1.41 -28.72 18.39
CA VAL A 488 -2.41 -27.91 19.10
C VAL A 488 -2.54 -28.34 20.55
N ILE A 489 -3.07 -27.43 21.36
CA ILE A 489 -3.53 -27.76 22.70
C ILE A 489 -4.90 -28.44 22.55
N LEU A 490 -4.93 -29.77 22.77
CA LEU A 490 -6.14 -30.57 22.64
C LEU A 490 -7.23 -30.17 23.64
N ARG A 491 -6.84 -29.79 24.86
CA ARG A 491 -7.74 -29.35 25.93
C ARG A 491 -7.15 -28.16 26.68
N PHE A 492 -7.95 -27.12 26.81
CA PHE A 492 -7.62 -25.97 27.65
C PHE A 492 -7.80 -26.33 29.13
N PRO A 493 -6.85 -26.00 30.02
CA PRO A 493 -7.05 -26.17 31.45
C PRO A 493 -8.18 -25.24 31.92
N ARG A 494 -9.29 -25.82 32.40
CA ARG A 494 -10.46 -25.06 32.87
C ARG A 494 -10.36 -24.67 34.35
N ASP A 495 -9.68 -25.48 35.15
CA ASP A 495 -9.54 -25.28 36.59
C ASP A 495 -8.07 -25.28 36.98
N ILE A 496 -7.57 -24.12 37.43
CA ILE A 496 -6.23 -23.99 37.99
C ILE A 496 -6.32 -24.42 39.45
N VAL A 497 -5.82 -25.61 39.76
CA VAL A 497 -5.74 -26.11 41.13
C VAL A 497 -4.61 -25.39 41.84
N LYS A 498 -4.95 -24.46 42.75
CA LYS A 498 -3.97 -23.72 43.57
C LYS A 498 -3.58 -24.46 44.84
N GLU A 499 -4.50 -25.27 45.35
CA GLU A 499 -4.35 -26.05 46.57
C GLU A 499 -5.02 -27.41 46.39
N LEU A 500 -4.41 -28.47 46.91
CA LEU A 500 -5.01 -29.80 47.02
C LEU A 500 -5.54 -29.97 48.45
N GLU A 501 -6.80 -30.38 48.59
CA GLU A 501 -7.31 -30.83 49.88
C GLU A 501 -6.83 -32.27 50.15
N VAL A 502 -6.25 -32.47 51.33
CA VAL A 502 -5.78 -33.78 51.77
C VAL A 502 -6.95 -34.55 52.35
N ASP A 503 -7.18 -35.75 51.81
CA ASP A 503 -8.28 -36.63 52.21
C ASP A 503 -8.28 -36.91 53.72
N GLU A 504 -9.47 -36.95 54.33
CA GLU A 504 -9.63 -37.17 55.78
C GLU A 504 -9.06 -38.51 56.25
N SER A 505 -9.02 -39.53 55.40
CA SER A 505 -8.42 -40.83 55.70
C SER A 505 -6.91 -40.74 55.92
N ILE A 506 -6.23 -39.79 55.27
CA ILE A 506 -4.78 -39.55 55.43
C ILE A 506 -4.52 -38.68 56.67
N LEU A 507 -5.39 -37.70 56.91
CA LEU A 507 -5.30 -36.80 58.08
C LEU A 507 -5.54 -37.52 59.42
N SER A 508 -6.29 -38.63 59.40
CA SER A 508 -6.62 -39.44 60.58
C SER A 508 -5.56 -40.49 60.94
N THR A 509 -4.48 -40.61 60.16
CA THR A 509 -3.41 -41.59 60.42
C THR A 509 -2.56 -41.23 61.66
N ARG A 510 -2.02 -42.24 62.34
CA ARG A 510 -1.06 -42.08 63.46
C ARG A 510 0.39 -41.85 62.98
N ALA A 511 0.58 -41.38 61.75
CA ALA A 511 1.90 -41.13 61.20
C ALA A 511 2.66 -40.04 61.98
N ARG A 512 3.98 -40.18 62.09
CA ARG A 512 4.86 -39.27 62.85
C ARG A 512 4.89 -37.85 62.27
N TYR A 513 4.60 -37.70 60.97
CA TYR A 513 4.47 -36.43 60.26
C TYR A 513 3.10 -36.36 59.60
N ARG A 514 2.30 -35.35 59.96
CA ARG A 514 0.97 -35.13 59.39
C ARG A 514 1.05 -34.12 58.24
N LEU A 515 0.41 -34.45 57.13
CA LEU A 515 0.21 -33.49 56.04
C LEU A 515 -0.77 -32.38 56.47
N PRO A 516 -0.60 -31.14 55.97
CA PRO A 516 -1.57 -30.07 56.20
C PRO A 516 -2.90 -30.38 55.49
N LYS A 517 -4.01 -29.82 55.97
CA LYS A 517 -5.33 -30.01 55.32
C LYS A 517 -5.36 -29.57 53.87
N ARG A 518 -4.53 -28.59 53.52
CA ARG A 518 -4.38 -28.07 52.16
C ARG A 518 -2.91 -27.99 51.81
N ILE A 519 -2.55 -28.50 50.64
CA ILE A 519 -1.19 -28.45 50.11
C ILE A 519 -1.19 -27.46 48.94
N PRO A 520 -0.44 -26.35 49.01
CA PRO A 520 -0.30 -25.44 47.89
C PRO A 520 0.42 -26.13 46.72
N VAL A 521 -0.07 -25.92 45.51
CA VAL A 521 0.58 -26.43 44.29
C VAL A 521 1.75 -25.52 43.95
N THR A 522 2.93 -25.83 44.51
CA THR A 522 4.19 -25.13 44.23
C THR A 522 4.94 -25.76 43.05
N ARG A 523 5.95 -25.07 42.53
CA ARG A 523 6.81 -25.58 41.46
C ARG A 523 7.52 -26.86 41.91
N GLU A 524 8.07 -26.85 43.12
CA GLU A 524 8.80 -27.97 43.70
C GLU A 524 7.87 -29.18 43.90
N PHE A 525 6.61 -28.94 44.28
CA PHE A 525 5.60 -29.99 44.41
C PHE A 525 5.20 -30.58 43.05
N ALA A 526 5.08 -29.74 42.01
CA ALA A 526 4.84 -30.20 40.65
C ALA A 526 6.03 -30.99 40.07
N GLU A 527 7.27 -30.57 40.34
CA GLU A 527 8.49 -31.30 39.99
C GLU A 527 8.54 -32.64 40.72
N PHE A 528 8.22 -32.68 42.01
CA PHE A 528 8.11 -33.92 42.79
C PHE A 528 7.04 -34.87 42.22
N LEU A 529 5.83 -34.38 41.93
CA LEU A 529 4.78 -35.19 41.31
C LEU A 529 5.19 -35.72 39.92
N GLY A 530 5.89 -34.90 39.14
CA GLY A 530 6.42 -35.30 37.84
C GLY A 530 7.46 -36.41 37.96
N LEU A 531 8.37 -36.32 38.95
CA LEU A 531 9.33 -37.38 39.26
C LEU A 531 8.63 -38.65 39.74
N TYR A 532 7.67 -38.54 40.64
CA TYR A 532 6.89 -39.66 41.15
C TYR A 532 6.18 -40.42 40.01
N LEU A 533 5.47 -39.70 39.13
CA LEU A 533 4.80 -40.29 37.95
C LEU A 533 5.78 -40.89 36.92
N ALA A 534 7.00 -40.35 36.83
CA ALA A 534 8.02 -40.87 35.93
C ALA A 534 8.65 -42.17 36.47
N GLU A 535 8.67 -42.36 37.79
CA GLU A 535 9.12 -43.61 38.44
C GLU A 535 8.05 -44.71 38.46
N GLY A 536 6.77 -44.38 38.22
CA GLY A 536 5.63 -45.31 38.16
C GLY A 536 4.61 -45.01 39.24
#